data_AF-A0A9N8KHQ8-F1
#
_entry.id   AF-A0A9N8KHQ8-F1
#
_cell.length_a   1.000
_cell.length_b   1.000
_cell.length_c   1.000
_cell.angle_alpha   90.00
_cell.angle_beta   90.00
_cell.angle_gamma   90.00
#
_symmetry.space_group_name_H-M   'P 1'
#
loop_
_entity.id
_entity.type
_entity.pdbx_description
1 polymer ?
#
loop_
_entity_poly.entity_id
_entity_poly.type
_entity_poly.pdbx_seq_one_letter_code
_entity_poly.pdbx_strand_id
1 'polypeptide(L)'
;MLIITAYIQLAFRIGRRTFADILAPEFATISAISLVLPSFVFKLNFTQADAPELVGGLAETIREWTSELDLVTQARTAFVGMSIATLVVLIMVVLGYGRDDEAAKKGASGFTASRLPSRLHDLLTLFLITQTRAQNIPLFLFFDLQSQILFYLLARPTRPVAINSHVYTNPLPILPTTVTILLMAHTSFFALGNSNAISSIDLSNAYNGVSGYNIVAVGVLLFASNWAGPIYWSTCAAVLFTLPSAEQEEAALDCLEKAAERQRTLGNKKWVLEERDLLHQQALAATSAPTSVQKDKDQHIWHEHISIMTIFISASLLAVMVACTMLRTHLFIWTVFSPKYLYAMAWAVGWHLIVNIGIGGLLWSVR
;
A
#
# COMPACT_ATOMS: atom_id res chain seq x y z
N MET A 1 -14.57 6.82 -19.30
CA MET A 1 -13.19 7.28 -19.58
C MET A 1 -12.31 7.25 -18.34
N LEU A 2 -12.63 7.94 -17.24
CA LEU A 2 -11.80 7.95 -16.01
C LEU A 2 -11.50 6.55 -15.43
N ILE A 3 -12.46 5.63 -15.48
CA ILE A 3 -12.27 4.23 -15.04
C ILE A 3 -11.14 3.57 -15.87
N ILE A 4 -11.17 3.72 -17.19
CA ILE A 4 -10.16 3.15 -18.08
C ILE A 4 -8.78 3.75 -17.76
N THR A 5 -8.72 5.07 -17.57
CA THR A 5 -7.50 5.76 -17.15
C THR A 5 -6.96 5.21 -15.82
N ALA A 6 -7.82 4.91 -14.84
CA ALA A 6 -7.42 4.33 -13.57
C ALA A 6 -6.75 2.96 -13.74
N TYR A 7 -7.34 2.06 -14.52
CA TYR A 7 -6.76 0.75 -14.79
C TYR A 7 -5.46 0.84 -15.61
N ILE A 8 -5.39 1.74 -16.60
CA ILE A 8 -4.16 1.95 -17.39
C ILE A 8 -3.03 2.47 -16.51
N GLN A 9 -3.28 3.51 -15.71
CA GLN A 9 -2.28 4.08 -14.80
C GLN A 9 -1.80 3.02 -13.79
N LEU A 10 -2.71 2.20 -13.28
CA LEU A 10 -2.37 1.12 -12.38
C LEU A 10 -1.54 0.01 -13.06
N ALA A 11 -1.84 -0.34 -14.32
CA ALA A 11 -1.02 -1.27 -15.08
C ALA A 11 0.41 -0.76 -15.26
N PHE A 12 0.57 0.54 -15.57
CA PHE A 12 1.89 1.16 -15.64
C PHE A 12 2.62 1.14 -14.30
N ARG A 13 1.93 1.40 -13.19
CA ARG A 13 2.51 1.32 -11.84
C ARG A 13 2.96 -0.10 -11.51
N ILE A 14 2.10 -1.10 -11.72
CA ILE A 14 2.41 -2.51 -11.43
C ILE A 14 3.62 -2.97 -12.27
N GLY A 15 3.65 -2.64 -13.57
CA GLY A 15 4.78 -2.98 -14.43
C GLY A 15 6.09 -2.32 -14.00
N ARG A 16 6.06 -1.05 -13.59
CA ARG A 16 7.26 -0.25 -13.26
C ARG A 16 7.71 -0.32 -11.80
N ARG A 17 6.84 -0.73 -10.87
CA ARG A 17 7.14 -0.77 -9.42
C ARG A 17 7.03 -2.19 -8.87
N THR A 18 5.90 -2.86 -9.08
CA THR A 18 5.65 -4.21 -8.53
C THR A 18 6.62 -5.25 -9.06
N PHE A 19 6.80 -5.32 -10.38
CA PHE A 19 7.66 -6.31 -11.03
C PHE A 19 9.05 -5.80 -11.40
N ALA A 20 9.35 -4.52 -11.13
CA ALA A 20 10.66 -3.95 -11.37
C ALA A 20 11.74 -4.72 -10.59
N ASP A 21 12.87 -4.96 -11.25
CA ASP A 21 14.03 -5.71 -10.74
C ASP A 21 13.77 -7.20 -10.42
N ILE A 22 12.53 -7.69 -10.54
CA ILE A 22 12.18 -9.12 -10.41
C ILE A 22 12.12 -9.78 -11.79
N LEU A 23 11.45 -9.12 -12.74
CA LEU A 23 11.27 -9.61 -14.10
C LEU A 23 11.96 -8.65 -15.08
N ALA A 24 12.40 -9.18 -16.22
CA ALA A 24 12.83 -8.31 -17.33
C ALA A 24 11.67 -7.38 -17.73
N PRO A 25 11.95 -6.16 -18.22
CA PRO A 25 10.90 -5.14 -18.44
C PRO A 25 9.78 -5.60 -19.39
N GLU A 26 10.11 -6.42 -20.38
CA GLU A 26 9.14 -7.04 -21.29
C GLU A 26 8.19 -8.00 -20.53
N PHE A 27 8.73 -8.92 -19.72
CA PHE A 27 7.91 -9.83 -18.91
C PHE A 27 7.14 -9.11 -17.81
N ALA A 28 7.70 -8.04 -17.23
CA ALA A 28 7.03 -7.22 -16.22
C ALA A 28 5.78 -6.52 -16.79
N THR A 29 5.88 -5.95 -18.00
CA THR A 29 4.74 -5.32 -18.68
C THR A 29 3.68 -6.34 -19.08
N ILE A 30 4.08 -7.49 -19.62
CA ILE A 30 3.15 -8.59 -19.94
C ILE A 30 2.42 -9.08 -18.68
N SER A 31 3.14 -9.28 -17.57
CA SER A 31 2.56 -9.72 -16.30
C SER A 31 1.59 -8.69 -15.72
N ALA A 32 1.92 -7.40 -15.80
CA ALA A 32 1.02 -6.33 -15.39
C ALA A 32 -0.27 -6.30 -16.24
N ILE A 33 -0.16 -6.42 -17.56
CA ILE A 33 -1.32 -6.47 -18.46
C ILE A 33 -2.16 -7.71 -18.19
N SER A 34 -1.53 -8.88 -18.03
CA SER A 34 -2.20 -10.14 -17.73
C SER A 34 -2.95 -10.12 -16.40
N LEU A 35 -2.58 -9.23 -15.48
CA LEU A 35 -3.23 -9.07 -14.18
C LEU A 35 -4.37 -8.05 -14.22
N VAL A 36 -4.13 -6.91 -14.87
CA VAL A 36 -5.07 -5.79 -14.91
C VAL A 36 -6.21 -6.04 -15.91
N LEU A 37 -5.92 -6.66 -17.05
CA LEU A 37 -6.91 -6.88 -18.11
C LEU A 37 -8.08 -7.77 -17.65
N PRO A 38 -7.87 -8.95 -17.05
CA PRO A 38 -8.99 -9.76 -16.54
C PRO A 38 -9.80 -9.03 -15.45
N SER A 39 -9.12 -8.27 -14.58
CA SER A 39 -9.77 -7.48 -13.52
C SER A 39 -10.66 -6.37 -14.11
N PHE A 40 -10.17 -5.69 -15.15
CA PHE A 40 -10.92 -4.67 -15.88
C PHE A 40 -12.13 -5.25 -16.61
N VAL A 41 -11.94 -6.36 -17.34
CA VAL A 41 -13.00 -7.05 -18.07
C VAL A 41 -14.08 -7.55 -17.11
N PHE A 42 -13.69 -8.20 -16.02
CA PHE A 42 -14.61 -8.60 -14.95
C PHE A 42 -15.41 -7.40 -14.45
N LYS A 43 -14.73 -6.28 -14.16
CA LYS A 43 -15.41 -5.12 -13.59
C LYS A 43 -16.37 -4.47 -14.56
N LEU A 44 -16.03 -4.38 -15.85
CA LEU A 44 -16.94 -3.89 -16.88
C LEU A 44 -18.18 -4.76 -17.00
N ASN A 45 -18.01 -6.08 -17.12
CA ASN A 45 -19.12 -7.03 -17.24
C ASN A 45 -20.00 -7.05 -15.99
N PHE A 46 -19.40 -6.96 -14.80
CA PHE A 46 -20.13 -6.83 -13.54
C PHE A 46 -20.95 -5.52 -13.50
N THR A 47 -20.35 -4.39 -13.89
CA THR A 47 -21.03 -3.10 -13.89
C THR A 47 -22.17 -3.07 -14.90
N GLN A 48 -22.02 -3.71 -16.06
CA GLN A 48 -23.09 -3.82 -17.04
C GLN A 48 -24.28 -4.64 -16.52
N ALA A 49 -24.03 -5.65 -15.68
CA ALA A 49 -25.09 -6.45 -15.07
C ALA A 49 -25.80 -5.73 -13.91
N ASP A 50 -25.08 -4.92 -13.13
CA ASP A 50 -25.60 -4.22 -11.95
C ASP A 50 -26.24 -2.85 -12.29
N ALA A 51 -25.59 -2.07 -13.17
CA ALA A 51 -25.97 -0.71 -13.53
C ALA A 51 -25.59 -0.40 -15.00
N PRO A 52 -26.36 -0.91 -15.99
CA PRO A 52 -26.05 -0.80 -17.42
C PRO A 52 -25.95 0.64 -17.91
N GLU A 53 -26.64 1.59 -17.29
CA GLU A 53 -26.62 3.01 -17.64
C GLU A 53 -25.25 3.67 -17.47
N LEU A 54 -24.34 3.08 -16.69
CA LEU A 54 -22.98 3.58 -16.48
C LEU A 54 -22.02 3.14 -17.58
N VAL A 55 -22.44 2.23 -18.46
CA VAL A 55 -21.56 1.56 -19.41
C VAL A 55 -22.08 1.77 -20.82
N GLY A 56 -21.25 2.37 -21.67
CA GLY A 56 -21.56 2.60 -23.09
C GLY A 56 -21.21 1.41 -23.99
N GLY A 57 -21.35 1.57 -25.31
CA GLY A 57 -21.22 0.49 -26.30
C GLY A 57 -19.89 -0.30 -26.28
N LEU A 58 -18.80 0.24 -25.72
CA LEU A 58 -17.54 -0.51 -25.56
C LEU A 58 -17.69 -1.76 -24.67
N ALA A 59 -18.57 -1.71 -23.66
CA ALA A 59 -18.82 -2.89 -22.83
C ALA A 59 -19.70 -3.92 -23.51
N GLU A 60 -20.64 -3.50 -24.36
CA GLU A 60 -21.44 -4.43 -25.17
C GLU A 60 -20.52 -5.27 -26.08
N THR A 61 -19.55 -4.65 -26.75
CA THR A 61 -18.55 -5.36 -27.56
C THR A 61 -17.70 -6.33 -26.73
N ILE A 62 -17.22 -5.91 -25.55
CA ILE A 62 -16.41 -6.78 -24.68
C ILE A 62 -17.26 -7.93 -24.12
N ARG A 63 -18.54 -7.68 -23.83
CA ARG A 63 -19.47 -8.69 -23.33
C ARG A 63 -19.77 -9.75 -24.37
N GLU A 64 -19.91 -9.39 -25.65
CA GLU A 64 -20.05 -10.35 -26.74
C GLU A 64 -18.86 -11.33 -26.75
N TRP A 65 -17.64 -10.81 -26.61
CA TRP A 65 -16.41 -11.59 -26.64
C TRP A 65 -16.17 -12.44 -25.37
N THR A 66 -16.83 -12.09 -24.26
CA THR A 66 -16.64 -12.74 -22.95
C THR A 66 -17.91 -13.41 -22.42
N SER A 67 -18.92 -13.54 -23.27
CA SER A 67 -20.24 -14.09 -22.96
C SER A 67 -20.20 -15.55 -22.49
N GLU A 68 -19.19 -16.31 -22.92
CA GLU A 68 -18.99 -17.71 -22.53
C GLU A 68 -18.51 -17.88 -21.08
N LEU A 69 -17.94 -16.83 -20.47
CA LEU A 69 -17.41 -16.89 -19.12
C LEU A 69 -18.39 -16.29 -18.11
N ASP A 70 -18.86 -17.12 -17.17
CA ASP A 70 -19.65 -16.65 -16.03
C ASP A 70 -18.89 -15.61 -15.19
N LEU A 71 -19.62 -14.65 -14.61
CA LEU A 71 -19.08 -13.56 -13.78
C LEU A 71 -18.28 -14.11 -12.59
N VAL A 72 -18.71 -15.24 -12.02
CA VAL A 72 -17.98 -15.90 -10.93
C VAL A 72 -16.60 -16.37 -11.40
N THR A 73 -16.53 -16.98 -12.59
CA THR A 73 -15.26 -17.45 -13.17
C THR A 73 -14.35 -16.27 -13.48
N GLN A 74 -14.88 -15.19 -14.05
CA GLN A 74 -14.13 -13.96 -14.31
C GLN A 74 -13.55 -13.38 -13.00
N ALA A 75 -14.36 -13.24 -11.95
CA ALA A 75 -13.90 -12.78 -10.63
C ALA A 75 -12.80 -13.68 -10.04
N ARG A 76 -12.97 -15.01 -10.13
CA ARG A 76 -11.97 -15.98 -9.65
C ARG A 76 -10.67 -15.87 -10.41
N THR A 77 -10.71 -15.72 -11.73
CA THR A 77 -9.48 -15.54 -12.53
C THR A 77 -8.71 -14.30 -12.12
N ALA A 78 -9.41 -13.17 -11.86
CA ALA A 78 -8.79 -11.95 -11.36
C ALA A 78 -8.17 -12.14 -9.97
N PHE A 79 -8.90 -12.72 -9.00
CA PHE A 79 -8.38 -12.92 -7.64
C PHE A 79 -7.25 -13.93 -7.56
N VAL A 80 -7.32 -15.02 -8.32
CA VAL A 80 -6.23 -16.01 -8.40
C VAL A 80 -4.99 -15.37 -9.01
N GLY A 81 -5.14 -14.59 -10.09
CA GLY A 81 -4.03 -13.85 -10.68
C GLY A 81 -3.35 -12.90 -9.67
N MET A 82 -4.14 -12.12 -8.92
CA MET A 82 -3.63 -11.22 -7.88
C MET A 82 -2.97 -11.97 -6.72
N SER A 83 -3.53 -13.12 -6.32
CA SER A 83 -2.98 -13.95 -5.26
C SER A 83 -1.62 -14.55 -5.66
N ILE A 84 -1.52 -15.06 -6.90
CA ILE A 84 -0.26 -15.60 -7.44
C ILE A 84 0.78 -14.48 -7.54
N ALA A 85 0.42 -13.32 -8.08
CA ALA A 85 1.35 -12.18 -8.17
C ALA A 85 1.86 -11.75 -6.79
N THR A 86 0.98 -11.69 -5.79
CA THR A 86 1.34 -11.37 -4.40
C THR A 86 2.30 -12.41 -3.82
N LEU A 87 2.00 -13.70 -4.01
CA LEU A 87 2.85 -14.80 -3.55
C LEU A 87 4.23 -14.78 -4.22
N VAL A 88 4.29 -14.55 -5.53
CA VAL A 88 5.56 -14.43 -6.27
C VAL A 88 6.38 -13.27 -5.73
N VAL A 89 5.80 -12.09 -5.53
CA VAL A 89 6.51 -10.92 -4.97
C VAL A 89 7.03 -11.23 -3.56
N LEU A 90 6.23 -11.86 -2.71
CA LEU A 90 6.65 -12.25 -1.35
C LEU A 90 7.80 -13.27 -1.38
N ILE A 91 7.67 -14.34 -2.18
CA ILE A 91 8.70 -15.38 -2.31
C ILE A 91 10.00 -14.80 -2.84
N MET A 92 9.94 -13.96 -3.89
CA MET A 92 11.14 -13.35 -4.48
C MET A 92 11.87 -12.45 -3.48
N VAL A 93 11.13 -11.73 -2.63
CA VAL A 93 11.74 -10.92 -1.56
C VAL A 93 12.34 -11.80 -0.46
N VAL A 94 11.65 -12.87 -0.03
CA VAL A 94 12.16 -13.80 0.99
C VAL A 94 13.41 -14.55 0.50
N LEU A 95 13.42 -14.98 -0.76
CA LEU A 95 14.58 -15.64 -1.39
C LEU A 95 15.72 -14.67 -1.68
N GLY A 96 15.56 -13.36 -1.43
CA GLY A 96 16.60 -12.37 -1.64
C GLY A 96 16.93 -12.14 -3.12
N TYR A 97 16.00 -12.44 -4.03
CA TYR A 97 16.22 -12.22 -5.46
C TYR A 97 16.39 -10.71 -5.72
N GLY A 98 17.57 -10.31 -6.18
CA GLY A 98 18.03 -8.92 -6.22
C GLY A 98 19.07 -8.53 -5.16
N ARG A 99 19.51 -9.46 -4.28
CA ARG A 99 20.65 -9.28 -3.36
C ARG A 99 21.99 -9.69 -3.97
N ASP A 100 22.00 -10.56 -4.99
CA ASP A 100 23.21 -11.30 -5.36
C ASP A 100 24.07 -10.68 -6.48
N ASP A 101 23.54 -9.78 -7.33
CA ASP A 101 24.36 -9.15 -8.39
C ASP A 101 25.11 -7.87 -7.91
N GLU A 102 24.86 -7.42 -6.67
CA GLU A 102 25.44 -6.20 -6.09
C GLU A 102 26.12 -6.42 -4.73
N ALA A 103 26.58 -7.64 -4.43
CA ALA A 103 27.52 -7.87 -3.32
C ALA A 103 28.84 -7.05 -3.47
N ALA A 104 29.08 -6.46 -4.65
CA ALA A 104 30.15 -5.51 -4.94
C ALA A 104 29.80 -4.01 -4.67
N LYS A 105 28.55 -3.64 -4.34
CA LYS A 105 28.14 -2.26 -4.02
C LYS A 105 27.49 -2.17 -2.62
N LYS A 106 28.30 -2.41 -1.59
CA LYS A 106 27.92 -2.42 -0.16
C LYS A 106 27.40 -1.09 0.45
N GLY A 107 26.99 -0.10 -0.36
CA GLY A 107 26.37 1.15 0.10
C GLY A 107 24.85 1.25 -0.14
N ALA A 108 24.29 0.45 -1.04
CA ALA A 108 22.91 0.61 -1.53
C ALA A 108 21.91 -0.44 -0.99
N SER A 109 22.34 -1.35 -0.11
CA SER A 109 21.55 -2.48 0.36
C SER A 109 20.28 -2.11 1.14
N GLY A 110 20.14 -0.85 1.59
CA GLY A 110 18.92 -0.35 2.22
C GLY A 110 17.81 0.05 1.23
N PHE A 111 18.13 0.25 -0.04
CA PHE A 111 17.21 0.82 -1.05
C PHE A 111 16.34 -0.23 -1.75
N THR A 112 16.79 -1.49 -1.79
CA THR A 112 16.06 -2.59 -2.44
C THR A 112 15.04 -3.23 -1.49
N ALA A 113 15.35 -3.27 -0.19
CA ALA A 113 14.47 -3.78 0.87
C ALA A 113 13.25 -2.86 1.15
N SER A 114 13.39 -1.55 0.90
CA SER A 114 12.33 -0.54 1.10
C SER A 114 11.22 -0.55 0.05
N ARG A 115 11.27 -1.44 -0.96
CA ARG A 115 10.29 -1.46 -2.06
C ARG A 115 9.11 -2.40 -1.84
N LEU A 116 9.19 -3.37 -0.93
CA LEU A 116 8.09 -4.35 -0.77
C LEU A 116 6.74 -3.70 -0.43
N PRO A 117 6.64 -2.75 0.51
CA PRO A 117 5.36 -2.12 0.83
C PRO A 117 4.74 -1.42 -0.38
N SER A 118 5.54 -0.80 -1.25
CA SER A 118 5.03 -0.14 -2.46
C SER A 118 4.58 -1.16 -3.51
N ARG A 119 5.30 -2.27 -3.68
CA ARG A 119 4.91 -3.39 -4.56
C ARG A 119 3.57 -3.99 -4.16
N LEU A 120 3.39 -4.26 -2.85
CA LEU A 120 2.16 -4.85 -2.31
C LEU A 120 1.00 -3.85 -2.29
N HIS A 121 1.27 -2.56 -2.06
CA HIS A 121 0.25 -1.51 -2.12
C HIS A 121 -0.35 -1.38 -3.54
N ASP A 122 0.44 -1.52 -4.61
CA ASP A 122 -0.06 -1.50 -5.99
C ASP A 122 -0.99 -2.70 -6.29
N LEU A 123 -0.60 -3.91 -5.86
CA LEU A 123 -1.43 -5.11 -5.99
C LEU A 123 -2.73 -5.03 -5.16
N LEU A 124 -2.63 -4.53 -3.92
CA LEU A 124 -3.79 -4.28 -3.08
C LEU A 124 -4.71 -3.23 -3.71
N THR A 125 -4.16 -2.19 -4.33
CA THR A 125 -4.95 -1.16 -5.02
C THR A 125 -5.78 -1.77 -6.15
N LEU A 126 -5.23 -2.73 -6.91
CA LEU A 126 -5.99 -3.44 -7.95
C LEU A 126 -7.13 -4.26 -7.35
N PHE A 127 -6.87 -4.95 -6.24
CA PHE A 127 -7.90 -5.68 -5.51
C PHE A 127 -9.01 -4.75 -5.02
N LEU A 128 -8.66 -3.62 -4.38
CA LEU A 128 -9.63 -2.65 -3.86
C LEU A 128 -10.47 -2.04 -4.98
N ILE A 129 -9.87 -1.62 -6.09
CA ILE A 129 -10.61 -1.09 -7.25
C ILE A 129 -11.59 -2.13 -7.81
N THR A 130 -11.19 -3.40 -7.86
CA THR A 130 -12.04 -4.50 -8.30
C THR A 130 -13.23 -4.72 -7.35
N GLN A 131 -13.00 -4.57 -6.04
CA GLN A 131 -14.02 -4.74 -4.99
C GLN A 131 -14.93 -3.54 -4.78
N THR A 132 -14.52 -2.33 -5.13
CA THR A 132 -15.37 -1.13 -4.95
C THR A 132 -16.36 -0.95 -6.09
N ARG A 133 -17.45 -0.21 -5.85
CA ARG A 133 -18.39 0.18 -6.91
C ARG A 133 -17.70 0.91 -8.07
N ALA A 134 -18.21 0.75 -9.28
CA ALA A 134 -17.62 1.35 -10.47
C ALA A 134 -17.55 2.89 -10.42
N GLN A 135 -18.54 3.54 -9.80
CA GLN A 135 -18.55 5.01 -9.63
C GLN A 135 -17.42 5.52 -8.73
N ASN A 136 -16.88 4.65 -7.87
CA ASN A 136 -15.84 4.99 -6.91
C ASN A 136 -14.42 4.81 -7.48
N ILE A 137 -14.25 4.06 -8.57
CA ILE A 137 -12.93 3.78 -9.16
C ILE A 137 -12.14 5.05 -9.50
N PRO A 138 -12.75 6.11 -10.09
CA PRO A 138 -12.03 7.36 -10.33
C PRO A 138 -11.46 8.02 -9.06
N LEU A 139 -12.04 7.80 -7.88
CA LEU A 139 -11.55 8.37 -6.62
C LEU A 139 -10.17 7.82 -6.25
N PHE A 140 -9.83 6.59 -6.66
CA PHE A 140 -8.49 6.05 -6.44
C PHE A 140 -7.40 6.78 -7.23
N LEU A 141 -7.72 7.35 -8.39
CA LEU A 141 -6.78 8.24 -9.11
C LEU A 141 -6.47 9.49 -8.27
N PHE A 142 -7.50 10.06 -7.65
CA PHE A 142 -7.33 11.22 -6.77
C PHE A 142 -6.59 10.85 -5.49
N PHE A 143 -6.85 9.69 -4.89
CA PHE A 143 -6.10 9.22 -3.73
C PHE A 143 -4.63 8.98 -4.07
N ASP A 144 -4.32 8.46 -5.26
CA ASP A 144 -2.95 8.36 -5.75
C ASP A 144 -2.28 9.74 -5.86
N LEU A 145 -2.93 10.68 -6.56
CA LEU A 145 -2.41 12.04 -6.68
C LEU A 145 -2.20 12.71 -5.31
N GLN A 146 -3.16 12.58 -4.40
CA GLN A 146 -3.05 13.09 -3.03
C GLN A 146 -1.89 12.45 -2.28
N SER A 147 -1.68 11.14 -2.41
CA SER A 147 -0.57 10.44 -1.77
C SER A 147 0.79 10.92 -2.29
N GLN A 148 0.91 11.20 -3.58
CA GLN A 148 2.12 11.73 -4.20
C GLN A 148 2.41 13.17 -3.75
N ILE A 149 1.37 14.01 -3.68
CA ILE A 149 1.49 15.38 -3.14
C ILE A 149 1.89 15.31 -1.67
N LEU A 150 1.29 14.42 -0.88
CA LEU A 150 1.62 14.24 0.53
C LEU A 150 3.08 13.81 0.71
N PHE A 151 3.55 12.85 -0.10
CA PHE A 151 4.95 12.47 -0.14
C PHE A 151 5.84 13.68 -0.45
N TYR A 152 5.53 14.45 -1.49
CA TYR A 152 6.32 15.63 -1.86
C TYR A 152 6.35 16.71 -0.78
N LEU A 153 5.21 16.95 -0.10
CA LEU A 153 5.12 17.92 0.99
C LEU A 153 5.92 17.49 2.21
N LEU A 154 5.87 16.21 2.56
CA LEU A 154 6.57 15.66 3.72
C LEU A 154 8.07 15.40 3.45
N ALA A 155 8.45 15.19 2.19
CA ALA A 155 9.83 14.99 1.78
C ALA A 155 10.64 16.30 1.65
N ARG A 156 10.04 17.48 1.85
CA ARG A 156 10.78 18.76 1.79
C ARG A 156 11.82 18.84 2.92
N PRO A 157 13.13 19.01 2.63
CA PRO A 157 14.15 19.15 3.67
C PRO A 157 13.92 20.43 4.48
N THR A 158 13.84 20.31 5.81
CA THR A 158 13.49 21.44 6.71
C THR A 158 14.58 21.87 7.68
N ARG A 159 15.61 21.05 7.98
CA ARG A 159 16.65 21.38 8.97
C ARG A 159 18.06 21.06 8.50
N PRO A 160 19.02 21.99 8.56
CA PRO A 160 20.41 21.68 8.23
C PRO A 160 21.04 20.77 9.30
N VAL A 161 21.81 19.76 8.89
CA VAL A 161 22.53 18.80 9.76
C VAL A 161 23.51 19.52 10.70
N ALA A 162 24.08 20.64 10.24
CA ALA A 162 24.93 21.55 11.01
C ALA A 162 24.74 23.00 10.55
N ILE A 163 25.13 23.97 11.39
CA ILE A 163 24.94 25.41 11.16
C ILE A 163 25.47 25.90 9.80
N ASN A 164 26.44 25.19 9.19
CA ASN A 164 27.01 25.49 7.87
C ASN A 164 27.02 24.27 6.91
N SER A 165 26.19 23.25 7.12
CA SER A 165 26.11 22.12 6.19
C SER A 165 25.06 22.34 5.11
N HIS A 166 25.40 22.00 3.86
CA HIS A 166 24.41 21.86 2.78
C HIS A 166 23.57 20.57 2.88
N VAL A 167 23.87 19.72 3.88
CA VAL A 167 23.11 18.51 4.18
C VAL A 167 21.98 18.88 5.14
N TYR A 168 20.74 18.49 4.83
CA TYR A 168 19.56 18.75 5.64
C TYR A 168 18.92 17.44 6.10
N THR A 169 18.71 17.26 7.41
CA THR A 169 17.97 16.11 7.96
C THR A 169 16.48 16.32 7.84
N ASN A 170 15.74 15.24 7.61
CA ASN A 170 14.29 15.25 7.81
C ASN A 170 13.80 13.91 8.37
N PRO A 171 13.65 13.74 9.69
CA PRO A 171 12.75 12.71 10.18
C PRO A 171 11.35 13.12 9.73
N LEU A 172 10.69 12.32 8.88
CA LEU A 172 9.27 12.46 8.59
C LEU A 172 8.54 12.65 9.92
N PRO A 173 7.88 13.80 10.17
CA PRO A 173 7.29 14.04 11.48
C PRO A 173 6.13 13.04 11.65
N ILE A 174 6.33 12.10 12.57
CA ILE A 174 5.48 10.89 12.71
C ILE A 174 4.06 11.29 13.06
N LEU A 175 3.90 12.20 14.02
CA LEU A 175 2.60 12.67 14.47
C LEU A 175 1.80 13.37 13.36
N PRO A 176 2.28 14.44 12.67
CA PRO A 176 1.57 15.04 11.55
C PRO A 176 1.24 14.03 10.45
N THR A 177 2.18 13.18 10.08
CA THR A 177 1.98 12.16 9.03
C THR A 177 0.87 11.19 9.41
N THR A 178 0.91 10.66 10.63
CA THR A 178 -0.09 9.74 11.17
C THR A 178 -1.47 10.38 11.24
N VAL A 179 -1.56 11.61 11.73
CA VAL A 179 -2.83 12.36 11.82
C VAL A 179 -3.38 12.64 10.42
N THR A 180 -2.56 13.03 9.45
CA THR A 180 -3.01 13.24 8.07
C THR A 180 -3.54 11.95 7.46
N ILE A 181 -2.84 10.82 7.63
CA ILE A 181 -3.30 9.51 7.16
C ILE A 181 -4.63 9.11 7.81
N LEU A 182 -4.78 9.31 9.12
CA LEU A 182 -6.01 9.04 9.86
C LEU A 182 -7.19 9.87 9.29
N LEU A 183 -6.97 11.16 9.06
CA LEU A 183 -7.97 12.05 8.49
C LEU A 183 -8.32 11.65 7.06
N MET A 184 -7.34 11.27 6.24
CA MET A 184 -7.58 10.80 4.87
C MET A 184 -8.31 9.46 4.85
N ALA A 185 -7.99 8.54 5.75
CA ALA A 185 -8.71 7.27 5.91
C ALA A 185 -10.20 7.52 6.22
N HIS A 186 -10.52 8.34 7.22
CA HIS A 186 -11.91 8.69 7.53
C HIS A 186 -12.60 9.47 6.41
N THR A 187 -11.91 10.42 5.79
CA THR A 187 -12.48 11.21 4.68
C THR A 187 -12.79 10.32 3.48
N SER A 188 -11.88 9.41 3.12
CA SER A 188 -12.06 8.47 2.01
C SER A 188 -13.24 7.52 2.23
N PHE A 189 -13.50 7.11 3.47
CA PHE A 189 -14.68 6.29 3.80
C PHE A 189 -15.98 6.97 3.38
N PHE A 190 -16.16 8.24 3.74
CA PHE A 190 -17.35 9.01 3.37
C PHE A 190 -17.35 9.44 1.89
N ALA A 191 -16.18 9.75 1.33
CA ALA A 191 -16.05 10.13 -0.08
C ALA A 191 -16.46 9.00 -1.03
N LEU A 192 -16.28 7.73 -0.63
CA LEU A 192 -16.74 6.55 -1.36
C LEU A 192 -18.26 6.29 -1.24
N GLY A 193 -19.01 7.20 -0.61
CA GLY A 193 -20.46 7.13 -0.47
C GLY A 193 -20.95 6.32 0.73
N ASN A 194 -20.06 5.87 1.62
CA ASN A 194 -20.47 5.20 2.85
C ASN A 194 -20.97 6.20 3.90
N SER A 195 -21.79 5.71 4.82
CA SER A 195 -22.25 6.47 5.98
C SER A 195 -22.14 5.62 7.25
N ASN A 196 -22.61 6.13 8.39
CA ASN A 196 -22.74 5.33 9.62
C ASN A 196 -24.10 4.61 9.72
N ALA A 197 -24.86 4.49 8.61
CA ALA A 197 -26.12 3.77 8.56
C ALA A 197 -25.94 2.40 7.90
N ILE A 198 -26.56 1.35 8.48
CA ILE A 198 -26.47 -0.03 7.97
C ILE A 198 -26.92 -0.13 6.51
N SER A 199 -27.89 0.68 6.09
CA SER A 199 -28.36 0.74 4.69
C SER A 199 -27.32 1.20 3.69
N SER A 200 -26.24 1.85 4.14
CA SER A 200 -25.14 2.27 3.25
C SER A 200 -24.12 1.16 2.97
N ILE A 201 -24.18 0.03 3.68
CA ILE A 201 -23.31 -1.11 3.44
C ILE A 201 -23.68 -1.76 2.11
N ASP A 202 -22.75 -1.77 1.18
CA ASP A 202 -22.90 -2.39 -0.13
C ASP A 202 -22.65 -3.88 -0.08
N LEU A 203 -23.65 -4.69 -0.44
CA LEU A 203 -23.52 -6.14 -0.58
C LEU A 203 -23.22 -6.59 -2.01
N SER A 204 -23.43 -5.73 -3.03
CA SER A 204 -23.31 -6.14 -4.44
C SER A 204 -21.92 -6.69 -4.76
N ASN A 205 -20.87 -6.09 -4.19
CA ASN A 205 -19.50 -6.55 -4.40
C ASN A 205 -19.04 -7.65 -3.42
N ALA A 206 -19.80 -7.94 -2.36
CA ALA A 206 -19.39 -8.92 -1.34
C ALA A 206 -19.46 -10.38 -1.82
N TYR A 207 -20.17 -10.64 -2.90
CA TYR A 207 -20.33 -11.98 -3.50
C TYR A 207 -19.40 -12.24 -4.70
N ASN A 208 -18.52 -11.30 -5.03
CA ASN A 208 -17.60 -11.45 -6.15
C ASN A 208 -16.77 -12.75 -6.02
N GLY A 209 -16.91 -13.67 -6.98
CA GLY A 209 -16.19 -14.94 -7.01
C GLY A 209 -16.73 -16.05 -6.09
N VAL A 210 -17.80 -15.79 -5.33
CA VAL A 210 -18.42 -16.73 -4.40
C VAL A 210 -19.68 -17.35 -5.03
N SER A 211 -19.66 -18.66 -5.31
CA SER A 211 -20.80 -19.38 -5.92
C SER A 211 -21.69 -20.13 -4.92
N GLY A 212 -21.25 -20.24 -3.66
CA GLY A 212 -21.94 -21.03 -2.64
C GLY A 212 -21.95 -20.31 -1.30
N TYR A 213 -22.61 -20.90 -0.31
CA TYR A 213 -22.69 -20.31 1.02
C TYR A 213 -21.31 -20.32 1.71
N ASN A 214 -20.67 -19.15 1.77
CA ASN A 214 -19.42 -18.95 2.50
C ASN A 214 -19.45 -17.60 3.23
N ILE A 215 -19.84 -17.63 4.50
CA ILE A 215 -20.01 -16.43 5.31
C ILE A 215 -18.69 -15.69 5.57
N VAL A 216 -17.56 -16.43 5.64
CA VAL A 216 -16.25 -15.84 5.91
C VAL A 216 -15.76 -15.07 4.69
N ALA A 217 -15.83 -15.68 3.50
CA ALA A 217 -15.44 -15.02 2.25
C ALA A 217 -16.30 -13.78 2.00
N VAL A 218 -17.63 -13.91 2.13
CA VAL A 218 -18.54 -12.77 1.98
C VAL A 218 -18.25 -11.68 3.01
N GLY A 219 -17.99 -12.04 4.27
CA GLY A 219 -17.64 -11.07 5.32
C GLY A 219 -16.35 -10.30 5.05
N VAL A 220 -15.30 -10.98 4.57
CA VAL A 220 -14.02 -10.35 4.21
C VAL A 220 -14.19 -9.43 3.00
N LEU A 221 -14.88 -9.88 1.95
CA LEU A 221 -15.14 -9.08 0.76
C LEU A 221 -16.06 -7.89 1.05
N LEU A 222 -17.07 -8.08 1.89
CA LEU A 222 -17.95 -7.02 2.38
C LEU A 222 -17.14 -5.94 3.09
N PHE A 223 -16.27 -6.33 4.03
CA PHE A 223 -15.41 -5.39 4.73
C PHE A 223 -14.45 -4.68 3.76
N ALA A 224 -13.78 -5.43 2.88
CA ALA A 224 -12.83 -4.87 1.91
C ALA A 224 -13.48 -3.88 0.93
N SER A 225 -14.69 -4.17 0.46
CA SER A 225 -15.47 -3.28 -0.43
C SER A 225 -15.86 -1.97 0.27
N ASN A 226 -16.40 -2.07 1.49
CA ASN A 226 -16.95 -0.90 2.21
C ASN A 226 -15.85 -0.05 2.87
N TRP A 227 -14.76 -0.65 3.34
CA TRP A 227 -13.60 0.05 3.94
C TRP A 227 -12.42 0.22 2.97
N ALA A 228 -12.66 0.18 1.66
CA ALA A 228 -11.59 0.22 0.66
C ALA A 228 -10.69 1.46 0.77
N GLY A 229 -11.28 2.66 0.93
CA GLY A 229 -10.53 3.91 1.10
C GLY A 229 -9.63 3.89 2.34
N PRO A 230 -10.17 3.57 3.54
CA PRO A 230 -9.36 3.38 4.74
C PRO A 230 -8.22 2.37 4.58
N ILE A 231 -8.47 1.23 3.92
CA ILE A 231 -7.44 0.20 3.68
C ILE A 231 -6.33 0.74 2.74
N TYR A 232 -6.71 1.49 1.70
CA TYR A 232 -5.77 2.16 0.81
C TYR A 232 -4.84 3.11 1.58
N TRP A 233 -5.39 3.99 2.42
CA TRP A 233 -4.59 4.95 3.17
C TRP A 233 -3.72 4.31 4.27
N SER A 234 -4.19 3.24 4.91
CA SER A 234 -3.39 2.47 5.88
C SER A 234 -2.17 1.82 5.24
N THR A 235 -2.29 1.27 4.03
CA THR A 235 -1.13 0.70 3.33
C THR A 235 -0.24 1.77 2.71
N CYS A 236 -0.81 2.89 2.27
CA CYS A 236 -0.05 4.08 1.87
C CYS A 236 0.81 4.62 3.03
N ALA A 237 0.34 4.52 4.28
CA ALA A 237 1.13 4.86 5.47
C ALA A 237 2.42 4.03 5.55
N ALA A 238 2.28 2.70 5.41
CA ALA A 238 3.42 1.79 5.42
C ALA A 238 4.41 2.13 4.30
N VAL A 239 3.93 2.46 3.10
CA VAL A 239 4.79 2.94 2.01
C VAL A 239 5.52 4.22 2.42
N LEU A 240 4.81 5.22 2.93
CA LEU A 240 5.39 6.51 3.26
C LEU A 240 6.47 6.44 4.36
N PHE A 241 6.30 5.56 5.37
CA PHE A 241 7.31 5.35 6.42
C PHE A 241 8.46 4.44 5.98
N THR A 242 8.30 3.69 4.89
CA THR A 242 9.36 2.82 4.36
C THR A 242 10.18 3.46 3.25
N LEU A 243 9.67 4.52 2.60
CA LEU A 243 10.43 5.27 1.62
C LEU A 243 11.71 5.83 2.25
N PRO A 244 12.86 5.71 1.56
CA PRO A 244 14.10 6.30 2.02
C PRO A 244 13.93 7.81 2.14
N SER A 245 14.52 8.40 3.18
CA SER A 245 14.53 9.86 3.30
C SER A 245 15.28 10.47 2.11
N ALA A 246 14.90 11.66 1.67
CA ALA A 246 15.59 12.36 0.57
C ALA A 246 17.11 12.46 0.82
N GLU A 247 17.52 12.55 2.09
CA GLU A 247 18.92 12.52 2.53
C GLU A 247 19.62 11.19 2.24
N GLN A 248 18.93 10.05 2.41
CA GLN A 248 19.46 8.73 2.04
C GLN A 248 19.59 8.58 0.53
N GLU A 249 18.66 9.14 -0.24
CA GLU A 249 18.70 9.12 -1.70
C GLU A 249 19.83 9.99 -2.26
N GLU A 250 19.99 11.21 -1.73
CA GLU A 250 21.07 12.13 -2.11
C GLU A 250 22.45 11.61 -1.69
N ALA A 251 22.59 11.08 -0.48
CA ALA A 251 23.83 10.44 -0.03
C ALA A 251 24.17 9.17 -0.85
N ALA A 252 23.16 8.40 -1.27
CA ALA A 252 23.36 7.26 -2.16
C ALA A 252 23.79 7.71 -3.56
N LEU A 253 23.19 8.78 -4.11
CA LEU A 253 23.59 9.38 -5.39
C LEU A 253 25.02 9.89 -5.35
N ASP A 254 25.40 10.65 -4.32
CA ASP A 254 26.77 11.14 -4.10
C ASP A 254 27.76 9.98 -3.91
N CYS A 255 27.35 8.91 -3.22
CA CYS A 255 28.16 7.69 -3.10
C CYS A 255 28.34 6.99 -4.46
N LEU A 256 27.30 6.90 -5.28
CA LEU A 256 27.35 6.31 -6.61
C LEU A 256 28.18 7.14 -7.59
N GLU A 257 28.08 8.47 -7.54
CA GLU A 257 28.90 9.39 -8.33
C GLU A 257 30.38 9.25 -7.96
N LYS A 258 30.69 9.28 -6.66
CA LYS A 258 32.05 9.02 -6.16
C LYS A 258 32.54 7.62 -6.52
N ALA A 259 31.68 6.60 -6.52
CA ALA A 259 32.05 5.25 -6.93
C ALA A 259 32.34 5.19 -8.44
N ALA A 260 31.56 5.87 -9.28
CA ALA A 260 31.79 5.96 -10.72
C ALA A 260 33.09 6.71 -11.05
N GLU A 261 33.37 7.80 -10.34
CA GLU A 261 34.64 8.54 -10.46
C GLU A 261 35.85 7.71 -9.98
N ARG A 262 35.70 7.01 -8.85
CA ARG A 262 36.69 6.03 -8.38
C ARG A 262 36.92 4.97 -9.44
N GLN A 263 35.87 4.44 -10.06
CA GLN A 263 35.99 3.39 -11.07
C GLN A 263 36.70 3.86 -12.35
N ARG A 264 36.54 5.14 -12.73
CA ARG A 264 37.32 5.74 -13.83
C ARG A 264 38.80 5.91 -13.49
N THR A 265 39.14 6.19 -12.23
CA THR A 265 40.54 6.34 -11.78
C THR A 265 41.24 4.99 -11.50
N LEU A 266 40.47 3.91 -11.39
CA LEU A 266 40.86 2.59 -10.88
C LEU A 266 41.64 1.69 -11.85
N GLY A 267 41.79 2.06 -13.12
CA GLY A 267 42.33 1.18 -14.18
C GLY A 267 43.60 0.42 -13.82
N ASN A 268 44.61 1.08 -13.22
CA ASN A 268 45.95 0.48 -13.01
C ASN A 268 46.24 -0.02 -11.58
N LYS A 269 45.33 0.12 -10.60
CA LYS A 269 45.59 -0.22 -9.16
C LYS A 269 44.43 -0.94 -8.46
N LYS A 270 43.63 -1.69 -9.22
CA LYS A 270 42.42 -2.37 -8.74
C LYS A 270 42.65 -3.25 -7.50
N TRP A 271 43.75 -4.00 -7.47
CA TRP A 271 44.07 -4.96 -6.41
C TRP A 271 44.37 -4.31 -5.05
N VAL A 272 44.98 -3.12 -5.02
CA VAL A 272 45.33 -2.42 -3.76
C VAL A 272 44.09 -1.90 -3.05
N LEU A 273 43.08 -1.49 -3.83
CA LEU A 273 41.82 -0.99 -3.31
C LEU A 273 40.91 -2.14 -2.84
N GLU A 274 40.90 -3.25 -3.56
CA GLU A 274 40.18 -4.47 -3.16
C GLU A 274 40.68 -4.99 -1.81
N GLU A 275 42.00 -5.01 -1.60
CA GLU A 275 42.60 -5.39 -0.31
C GLU A 275 42.27 -4.38 0.81
N ARG A 276 42.31 -3.07 0.52
CA ARG A 276 41.93 -2.03 1.50
C ARG A 276 40.47 -2.09 1.88
N ASP A 277 39.58 -2.38 0.93
CA ASP A 277 38.15 -2.54 1.19
C ASP A 277 37.88 -3.80 2.01
N LEU A 278 38.61 -4.88 1.75
CA LEU A 278 38.53 -6.11 2.53
C LEU A 278 38.96 -5.87 3.99
N LEU A 279 40.08 -5.18 4.20
CA LEU A 279 40.55 -4.79 5.53
C LEU A 279 39.60 -3.80 6.23
N HIS A 280 39.03 -2.85 5.50
CA HIS A 280 38.07 -1.91 6.07
C HIS A 280 36.77 -2.61 6.48
N GLN A 281 36.28 -3.56 5.67
CA GLN A 281 35.14 -4.40 6.01
C GLN A 281 35.41 -5.29 7.22
N GLN A 282 36.61 -5.87 7.33
CA GLN A 282 37.00 -6.64 8.51
C GLN A 282 37.06 -5.76 9.78
N ALA A 283 37.59 -4.53 9.67
CA ALA A 283 37.62 -3.59 10.79
C ALA A 283 36.21 -3.12 11.20
N LEU A 284 35.31 -2.87 10.23
CA LEU A 284 33.91 -2.52 10.49
C LEU A 284 33.13 -3.71 11.08
N ALA A 285 33.35 -4.94 10.60
CA ALA A 285 32.77 -6.15 11.16
C ALA A 285 33.26 -6.43 12.59
N ALA A 286 34.51 -6.12 12.91
CA ALA A 286 35.03 -6.18 14.27
C ALA A 286 34.46 -5.09 15.19
N THR A 287 33.98 -3.98 14.61
CA THR A 287 33.42 -2.82 15.34
C THR A 287 31.88 -2.76 15.26
N SER A 288 31.21 -3.76 14.66
CA SER A 288 29.82 -3.64 14.21
C SER A 288 28.79 -3.59 15.36
N ALA A 289 28.60 -2.40 15.92
CA ALA A 289 27.39 -1.95 16.62
C ALA A 289 26.41 -1.06 15.80
N PRO A 290 26.58 -0.74 14.49
CA PRO A 290 25.69 0.22 13.81
C PRO A 290 24.31 -0.36 13.43
N THR A 291 24.18 -1.68 13.28
CA THR A 291 22.91 -2.33 12.89
C THR A 291 21.85 -2.29 13.98
N SER A 292 22.25 -2.24 15.26
CA SER A 292 21.30 -2.15 16.39
C SER A 292 20.66 -0.77 16.49
N VAL A 293 21.43 0.30 16.26
CA VAL A 293 20.95 1.69 16.41
C VAL A 293 19.92 2.06 15.33
N GLN A 294 20.09 1.61 14.09
CA GLN A 294 19.12 1.88 13.02
C GLN A 294 17.82 1.10 13.22
N LYS A 295 17.92 -0.17 13.63
CA LYS A 295 16.76 -1.04 13.91
C LYS A 295 15.91 -0.49 15.06
N ASP A 296 16.54 0.09 16.08
CA ASP A 296 15.86 0.68 17.24
C ASP A 296 15.07 1.95 16.85
N LYS A 297 15.66 2.82 16.01
CA LYS A 297 14.97 4.00 15.46
C LYS A 297 13.75 3.63 14.62
N ASP A 298 13.87 2.60 13.77
CA ASP A 298 12.79 2.16 12.91
C ASP A 298 11.65 1.53 13.73
N GLN A 299 11.96 0.71 14.74
CA GLN A 299 10.95 0.20 15.66
C GLN A 299 10.21 1.33 16.38
N HIS A 300 10.92 2.36 16.84
CA HIS A 300 10.31 3.53 17.47
C HIS A 300 9.29 4.23 16.56
N ILE A 301 9.61 4.42 15.27
CA ILE A 301 8.71 5.06 14.29
C ILE A 301 7.37 4.32 14.17
N TRP A 302 7.43 2.99 14.00
CA TRP A 302 6.24 2.17 13.85
C TRP A 302 5.40 2.12 15.13
N HIS A 303 6.05 1.97 16.28
CA HIS A 303 5.36 1.95 17.57
C HIS A 303 4.68 3.28 17.87
N GLU A 304 5.31 4.41 17.56
CA GLU A 304 4.70 5.74 17.73
C GLU A 304 3.47 5.91 16.82
N HIS A 305 3.59 5.54 15.53
CA HIS A 305 2.47 5.56 14.59
C HIS A 305 1.25 4.76 15.08
N ILE A 306 1.48 3.49 15.46
CA ILE A 306 0.41 2.61 15.95
C ILE A 306 -0.15 3.10 17.28
N SER A 307 0.68 3.66 18.16
CA SER A 307 0.22 4.20 19.44
C SER A 307 -0.73 5.38 19.24
N ILE A 308 -0.40 6.32 18.34
CA ILE A 308 -1.26 7.46 18.01
C ILE A 308 -2.60 6.99 17.43
N MET A 309 -2.58 6.04 16.48
CA MET A 309 -3.80 5.45 15.92
C MET A 309 -4.65 4.76 16.99
N THR A 310 -4.00 4.02 17.90
CA THR A 310 -4.67 3.30 19.00
C THR A 310 -5.32 4.26 19.98
N ILE A 311 -4.66 5.37 20.34
CA ILE A 311 -5.22 6.40 21.24
C ILE A 311 -6.48 6.98 20.62
N PHE A 312 -6.46 7.34 19.33
CA PHE A 312 -7.63 7.90 18.66
C PHE A 312 -8.81 6.90 18.59
N ILE A 313 -8.53 5.67 18.16
CA ILE A 313 -9.57 4.64 18.00
C ILE A 313 -10.15 4.22 19.35
N SER A 314 -9.32 4.06 20.38
CA SER A 314 -9.78 3.71 21.73
C SER A 314 -10.60 4.85 22.36
N ALA A 315 -10.15 6.11 22.25
CA ALA A 315 -10.88 7.26 22.76
C ALA A 315 -12.24 7.44 22.05
N SER A 316 -12.27 7.29 20.72
CA SER A 316 -13.51 7.41 19.95
C SER A 316 -14.49 6.26 20.25
N LEU A 317 -14.01 5.02 20.38
CA LEU A 317 -14.84 3.88 20.77
C LEU A 317 -15.41 4.06 22.19
N LEU A 318 -14.57 4.48 23.14
CA LEU A 318 -15.00 4.76 24.51
C LEU A 318 -16.08 5.84 24.54
N ALA A 319 -15.91 6.93 23.79
CA ALA A 319 -16.91 7.99 23.70
C ALA A 319 -18.26 7.47 23.17
N VAL A 320 -18.26 6.62 22.14
CA VAL A 320 -19.48 5.99 21.61
C VAL A 320 -20.10 5.06 22.66
N MET A 321 -19.31 4.26 23.38
CA MET A 321 -19.80 3.38 24.43
C MET A 321 -20.44 4.15 25.58
N VAL A 322 -19.81 5.22 26.04
CA VAL A 322 -20.35 6.11 27.08
C VAL A 322 -21.66 6.74 26.62
N ALA A 323 -21.71 7.26 25.40
CA ALA A 323 -22.94 7.82 24.83
C ALA A 323 -24.08 6.79 24.77
N CYS A 324 -23.81 5.58 24.28
CA CYS A 324 -24.80 4.50 24.24
C CYS A 324 -25.29 4.10 25.64
N THR A 325 -24.41 4.14 26.65
CA THR A 325 -24.74 3.79 28.03
C THR A 325 -25.60 4.85 28.71
N MET A 326 -25.27 6.13 28.51
CA MET A 326 -26.02 7.26 29.05
C MET A 326 -27.40 7.40 28.37
N LEU A 327 -27.48 7.17 27.06
CA LEU A 327 -28.68 7.32 26.25
C LEU A 327 -29.42 5.99 26.03
N ARG A 328 -29.20 4.98 26.88
CA ARG A 328 -29.74 3.62 26.71
C ARG A 328 -31.27 3.54 26.68
N THR A 329 -31.95 4.49 27.33
CA THR A 329 -33.43 4.58 27.35
C THR A 329 -33.97 5.55 26.30
N HIS A 330 -33.11 6.14 25.47
CA HIS A 330 -33.52 7.07 24.43
C HIS A 330 -34.20 6.33 23.26
N LEU A 331 -35.19 6.98 22.64
CA LEU A 331 -35.99 6.40 21.54
C LEU A 331 -35.14 5.85 20.37
N PHE A 332 -33.96 6.45 20.15
CA PHE A 332 -33.06 6.12 19.04
C PHE A 332 -31.94 5.12 19.38
N ILE A 333 -32.02 4.42 20.51
CA ILE A 333 -31.00 3.45 20.93
C ILE A 333 -30.77 2.35 19.89
N TRP A 334 -31.84 1.81 19.31
CA TRP A 334 -31.76 0.75 18.31
C TRP A 334 -31.53 1.26 16.90
N THR A 335 -32.02 2.44 16.54
CA THR A 335 -32.02 2.93 15.15
C THR A 335 -30.84 3.83 14.81
N VAL A 336 -30.23 4.52 15.77
CA VAL A 336 -29.11 5.45 15.53
C VAL A 336 -27.87 5.03 16.30
N PHE A 337 -27.99 4.80 17.61
CA PHE A 337 -26.83 4.51 18.46
C PHE A 337 -26.25 3.11 18.20
N SER A 338 -27.09 2.09 18.08
CA SER A 338 -26.64 0.71 17.81
C SER A 338 -25.90 0.59 16.47
N PRO A 339 -26.42 1.10 15.33
CA PRO A 339 -25.64 1.17 14.09
C PRO A 339 -24.31 1.88 14.26
N LYS A 340 -24.28 3.05 14.91
CA LYS A 340 -23.04 3.79 15.13
C LYS A 340 -22.01 2.99 15.95
N TYR A 341 -22.47 2.26 16.96
CA TYR A 341 -21.62 1.38 17.76
C TYR A 341 -21.05 0.23 16.92
N LEU A 342 -21.86 -0.43 16.08
CA LEU A 342 -21.37 -1.47 15.16
C LEU A 342 -20.32 -0.93 14.18
N TYR A 343 -20.51 0.28 13.65
CA TYR A 343 -19.49 0.93 12.83
C TYR A 343 -18.22 1.22 13.64
N ALA A 344 -18.34 1.71 14.88
CA ALA A 344 -17.18 1.94 15.74
C ALA A 344 -16.43 0.64 16.03
N MET A 345 -17.14 -0.49 16.21
CA MET A 345 -16.53 -1.81 16.31
C MET A 345 -15.83 -2.23 15.01
N ALA A 346 -16.42 -1.98 13.84
CA ALA A 346 -15.79 -2.28 12.55
C ALA A 346 -14.51 -1.45 12.33
N TRP A 347 -14.51 -0.17 12.73
CA TRP A 347 -13.32 0.68 12.72
C TRP A 347 -12.24 0.19 13.70
N ALA A 348 -12.62 -0.24 14.90
CA ALA A 348 -11.68 -0.72 15.90
C ALA A 348 -11.11 -2.11 15.58
N VAL A 349 -11.97 -3.08 15.29
CA VAL A 349 -11.56 -4.48 15.06
C VAL A 349 -11.10 -4.66 13.62
N GLY A 350 -11.95 -4.33 12.65
CA GLY A 350 -11.66 -4.52 11.24
C GLY A 350 -10.52 -3.63 10.77
N TRP A 351 -10.68 -2.32 10.89
CA TRP A 351 -9.68 -1.39 10.34
C TRP A 351 -8.42 -1.30 11.22
N HIS A 352 -8.54 -1.08 12.54
CA HIS A 352 -7.34 -0.90 13.36
C HIS A 352 -6.60 -2.21 13.67
N LEU A 353 -7.26 -3.22 14.25
CA LEU A 353 -6.56 -4.48 14.62
C LEU A 353 -6.12 -5.28 13.39
N ILE A 354 -7.01 -5.51 12.42
CA ILE A 354 -6.68 -6.37 11.26
C ILE A 354 -5.82 -5.60 10.23
N VAL A 355 -6.21 -4.39 9.85
CA VAL A 355 -5.52 -3.66 8.76
C VAL A 355 -4.30 -2.91 9.27
N ASN A 356 -4.43 -2.01 10.24
CA ASN A 356 -3.28 -1.20 10.69
C ASN A 356 -2.23 -2.05 11.42
N ILE A 357 -2.65 -2.84 12.41
CA ILE A 357 -1.71 -3.66 13.20
C ILE A 357 -1.33 -4.93 12.45
N GLY A 358 -2.30 -5.68 11.92
CA GLY A 358 -2.05 -6.95 11.22
C GLY A 358 -1.32 -6.75 9.89
N ILE A 359 -2.02 -6.22 8.88
CA ILE A 359 -1.45 -6.02 7.53
C ILE A 359 -0.29 -5.02 7.57
N GLY A 360 -0.48 -3.86 8.23
CA GLY A 360 0.57 -2.85 8.35
C GLY A 360 1.80 -3.36 9.10
N GLY A 361 1.61 -4.13 10.18
CA GLY A 361 2.72 -4.74 10.92
C GLY A 361 3.45 -5.81 10.10
N LEU A 362 2.72 -6.60 9.30
CA LEU A 362 3.32 -7.56 8.36
C LEU A 362 4.15 -6.81 7.31
N LEU A 363 3.62 -5.76 6.69
CA LEU A 363 4.35 -4.93 5.73
C LEU A 363 5.60 -4.30 6.35
N TRP A 364 5.52 -3.86 7.60
CA TRP A 364 6.65 -3.29 8.33
C TRP A 364 7.73 -4.33 8.66
N SER A 365 7.33 -5.54 9.04
CA SER A 365 8.24 -6.61 9.45
C SER A 365 9.10 -7.18 8.32
N VAL A 366 8.64 -7.04 7.07
CA VAL A 366 9.30 -7.58 5.86
C VAL A 366 10.12 -6.49 5.13
N ARG A 367 10.45 -5.37 5.80
CA ARG A 367 11.43 -4.38 5.34
C ARG A 367 12.83 -4.81 5.76
#